data_AF-A0A3B9HQH5-F1
#
_entry.id   AF-A0A3B9HQH5-F1
#
_cell.length_a   1.000
_cell.length_b   1.000
_cell.length_c   1.000
_cell.angle_alpha   90.00
_cell.angle_beta   90.00
_cell.angle_gamma   90.00
#
_symmetry.space_group_name_H-M   'P 1'
#
loop_
_entity.id
_entity.type
_entity.pdbx_description
1 polymer ?
#
loop_
_entity_poly.entity_id
_entity_poly.type
_entity_poly.pdbx_seq_one_letter_code
_entity_poly.pdbx_strand_id
1 'polypeptide(L)'
;MKRITMRTFYPGHFASLASLVLIFALLTGNLPAEAAAWKLSRNVWSEEDEKTYSNFVTALGRSKYSNLNKFIKDPKANPLYGEEDKKFNLSPDCADLPYLIRAYVAYKLRVPFSYTSAIAGRGGDQRYSRGNRPTSFKDQDYFVSPQQLFNQVVLINSGYFRTGPEIEDSDFYPVKISKKSVVPGTIYYDPDGHIAIVSEVSDDGRIRVIDAHPDRTISKPWFGAKFTRGSKENGGGFKRWRPIRYTSDNKIIRTRNHNIVDYSGDDQYKKTFSVKGRTGLSYHEYVRHSLCDDARKSDPVTEFAFMMKDLHEDISYRAMAVNLSIEKGISKRSHPGALPWNIYGTDGIWEEFSTPSRDARLKVAFREFYDRTRQMIIEAEQNYAAGGTAYARQLAAAFLQQYAQLSSQLSVSYINSAGSRIMLSFDDVRQRLFTMSFDPYHSIEFRWGAHGEELSTSPDNETKRRFYQLEYRLRNQLERVYNQPTPLSMGPETPPETDTRGWLTAYLQGRPVDATIYAINKETVAPLAIEQSTEKSGSATVTLPEQKVAATTAQSAASTQNTTVATNIPKDSSFNGSDAPGLWSSLLASGDNFAAAISSPDNFVVARAD
;
A
#
# COMPACT_ATOMS: atom_id res chain seq x y z
N MET A 1 -18.86 94.92 -51.17
CA MET A 1 -17.89 94.89 -50.05
C MET A 1 -18.43 94.03 -48.92
N LYS A 2 -17.87 92.83 -48.71
CA LYS A 2 -17.72 92.15 -47.41
C LYS A 2 -16.94 90.86 -47.67
N ARG A 3 -15.67 90.85 -47.23
CA ARG A 3 -14.76 89.69 -47.25
C ARG A 3 -15.27 88.66 -46.24
N ILE A 4 -15.38 87.39 -46.65
CA ILE A 4 -15.53 86.27 -45.73
C ILE A 4 -14.30 85.38 -45.88
N THR A 5 -13.60 85.23 -44.76
CA THR A 5 -12.31 84.57 -44.58
C THR A 5 -12.53 83.06 -44.42
N MET A 6 -11.84 82.26 -45.23
CA MET A 6 -11.74 80.80 -45.05
C MET A 6 -10.93 80.51 -43.78
N ARG A 7 -11.52 79.79 -42.81
CA ARG A 7 -10.80 79.18 -41.68
C ARG A 7 -10.43 77.74 -42.04
N THR A 8 -9.13 77.50 -42.14
CA THR A 8 -8.50 76.17 -42.19
C THR A 8 -8.80 75.38 -40.92
N PHE A 9 -9.41 74.20 -41.07
CA PHE A 9 -9.58 73.22 -40.00
C PHE A 9 -8.26 72.47 -39.78
N TYR A 10 -7.68 72.60 -38.59
CA TYR A 10 -6.50 71.83 -38.18
C TYR A 10 -6.90 70.39 -37.78
N PRO A 11 -6.27 69.33 -38.31
CA PRO A 11 -6.55 67.93 -37.94
C PRO A 11 -5.82 67.53 -36.64
N GLY A 12 -5.82 68.40 -35.63
CA GLY A 12 -5.07 68.19 -34.37
C GLY A 12 -5.83 67.46 -33.26
N HIS A 13 -7.17 67.43 -33.32
CA HIS A 13 -7.98 66.93 -32.19
C HIS A 13 -8.36 65.45 -32.26
N PHE A 14 -8.34 64.83 -33.45
CA PHE A 14 -8.64 63.39 -33.57
C PHE A 14 -7.44 62.50 -33.19
N ALA A 15 -6.21 62.94 -33.45
CA ALA A 15 -5.01 62.22 -33.05
C ALA A 15 -4.87 62.16 -31.51
N SER A 16 -5.23 63.24 -30.81
CA SER A 16 -5.12 63.30 -29.34
C SER A 16 -6.13 62.40 -28.62
N LEU A 17 -7.33 62.21 -29.17
CA LEU A 17 -8.34 61.32 -28.57
C LEU A 17 -8.02 59.84 -28.84
N ALA A 18 -7.54 59.51 -30.04
CA ALA A 18 -7.10 58.16 -30.39
C ALA A 18 -5.88 57.73 -29.58
N SER A 19 -4.90 58.63 -29.36
CA SER A 19 -3.76 58.35 -28.49
C SER A 19 -4.14 58.20 -27.02
N LEU A 20 -5.15 58.95 -26.52
CA LEU A 20 -5.61 58.80 -25.14
C LEU A 20 -6.34 57.46 -24.92
N VAL A 21 -7.14 57.01 -25.89
CA VAL A 21 -7.82 55.71 -25.85
C VAL A 21 -6.83 54.55 -26.00
N LEU A 22 -5.78 54.70 -26.83
CA LEU A 22 -4.72 53.70 -26.96
C LEU A 22 -3.87 53.60 -25.67
N ILE A 23 -3.60 54.74 -25.01
CA ILE A 23 -2.88 54.79 -23.73
C ILE A 23 -3.75 54.22 -22.60
N PHE A 24 -5.07 54.47 -22.60
CA PHE A 24 -5.98 53.86 -21.63
C PHE A 24 -6.12 52.35 -21.86
N ALA A 25 -6.16 51.89 -23.12
CA ALA A 25 -6.16 50.46 -23.46
C ALA A 25 -4.84 49.76 -23.12
N LEU A 26 -3.70 50.46 -23.23
CA LEU A 26 -2.38 49.97 -22.79
C LEU A 26 -2.22 49.96 -21.26
N LEU A 27 -2.93 50.84 -20.54
CA LEU A 27 -2.94 50.87 -19.07
C LEU A 27 -3.95 49.89 -18.45
N THR A 28 -4.98 49.45 -19.18
CA THR A 28 -5.89 48.37 -18.76
C THR A 28 -5.41 46.96 -19.16
N GLY A 29 -4.27 46.86 -19.85
CA GLY A 29 -3.78 45.64 -20.49
C GLY A 29 -2.98 44.66 -19.62
N ASN A 30 -2.95 44.83 -18.29
CA ASN A 30 -2.36 43.87 -17.37
C ASN A 30 -3.10 43.92 -16.03
N LEU A 31 -4.33 43.41 -16.00
CA LEU A 31 -4.77 42.77 -14.76
C LEU A 31 -3.78 41.63 -14.51
N PRO A 32 -3.09 41.57 -13.35
CA PRO A 32 -2.27 40.41 -13.05
C PRO A 32 -3.18 39.20 -13.22
N ALA A 33 -2.81 38.27 -14.10
CA ALA A 33 -3.48 36.98 -14.15
C ALA A 33 -3.44 36.47 -12.72
N GLU A 34 -4.62 36.40 -12.08
CA GLU A 34 -4.75 35.84 -10.74
C GLU A 34 -4.05 34.49 -10.79
N ALA A 35 -2.95 34.35 -10.04
CA ALA A 35 -2.18 33.12 -10.04
C ALA A 35 -3.12 32.00 -9.63
N ALA A 36 -3.48 31.12 -10.56
CA ALA A 36 -4.33 29.98 -10.27
C ALA A 36 -3.85 28.80 -11.08
N ALA A 37 -3.65 27.65 -10.41
CA ALA A 37 -3.21 26.44 -11.07
C ALA A 37 -4.21 26.04 -12.16
N TRP A 38 -5.49 26.28 -11.92
CA TRP A 38 -6.53 26.25 -12.95
C TRP A 38 -7.69 27.16 -12.60
N LYS A 39 -8.33 27.70 -13.65
CA LYS A 39 -9.62 28.37 -13.50
C LYS A 39 -10.71 27.36 -13.15
N LEU A 40 -11.53 27.68 -12.16
CA LEU A 40 -12.67 26.88 -11.76
C LEU A 40 -13.83 26.99 -12.77
N SER A 41 -14.44 25.86 -13.11
CA SER A 41 -15.70 25.76 -13.86
C SER A 41 -16.90 25.76 -12.92
N ARG A 42 -16.70 25.30 -11.67
CA ARG A 42 -17.69 25.16 -10.60
C ARG A 42 -17.04 25.44 -9.26
N ASN A 43 -17.84 25.80 -8.27
CA ASN A 43 -17.37 26.12 -6.92
C ASN A 43 -17.58 25.01 -5.88
N VAL A 44 -18.10 23.85 -6.29
CA VAL A 44 -18.32 22.66 -5.47
C VAL A 44 -18.06 21.38 -6.28
N TRP A 45 -17.79 20.28 -5.58
CA TRP A 45 -17.86 18.94 -6.16
C TRP A 45 -19.32 18.47 -6.19
N SER A 46 -19.82 18.13 -7.36
CA SER A 46 -21.12 17.46 -7.51
C SER A 46 -21.00 15.96 -7.22
N GLU A 47 -22.13 15.27 -7.05
CA GLU A 47 -22.15 13.80 -6.94
C GLU A 47 -21.54 13.12 -8.18
N GLU A 48 -21.70 13.71 -9.36
CA GLU A 48 -21.10 13.21 -10.61
C GLU A 48 -19.58 13.41 -10.64
N ASP A 49 -19.07 14.52 -10.09
CA ASP A 49 -17.62 14.75 -9.94
C ASP A 49 -17.02 13.72 -8.96
N GLU A 50 -17.70 13.44 -7.85
CA GLU A 50 -17.28 12.40 -6.88
C GLU A 50 -17.29 11.00 -7.51
N LYS A 51 -18.31 10.69 -8.33
CA LYS A 51 -18.37 9.45 -9.10
C LYS A 51 -17.23 9.36 -10.11
N THR A 52 -16.87 10.46 -10.74
CA THR A 52 -15.74 10.52 -11.69
C THR A 52 -14.41 10.28 -10.97
N TYR A 53 -14.20 10.86 -9.79
CA TYR A 53 -13.05 10.55 -8.92
C TYR A 53 -13.02 9.07 -8.55
N SER A 54 -14.14 8.50 -8.13
CA SER A 54 -14.26 7.07 -7.81
C SER A 54 -13.89 6.17 -8.99
N ASN A 55 -14.43 6.46 -10.19
CA ASN A 55 -14.14 5.74 -11.43
C ASN A 55 -12.66 5.83 -11.82
N PHE A 56 -12.02 6.99 -11.64
CA PHE A 56 -10.59 7.16 -11.91
C PHE A 56 -9.75 6.27 -10.98
N VAL A 57 -10.08 6.23 -9.68
CA VAL A 57 -9.39 5.38 -8.70
C VAL A 57 -9.59 3.90 -9.03
N THR A 58 -10.80 3.48 -9.41
CA THR A 58 -11.06 2.12 -9.90
C THR A 58 -10.24 1.79 -11.16
N ALA A 59 -10.14 2.71 -12.12
CA ALA A 59 -9.33 2.51 -13.32
C ALA A 59 -7.85 2.32 -12.99
N LEU A 60 -7.29 3.11 -12.06
CA LEU A 60 -5.93 2.92 -11.57
C LEU A 60 -5.76 1.56 -10.88
N GLY A 61 -6.71 1.19 -10.01
CA GLY A 61 -6.73 -0.08 -9.30
C GLY A 61 -6.83 -1.30 -10.21
N ARG A 62 -7.56 -1.21 -11.32
CA ARG A 62 -7.68 -2.30 -12.31
C ARG A 62 -6.57 -2.30 -13.37
N SER A 63 -5.77 -1.24 -13.43
CA SER A 63 -4.71 -1.14 -14.42
C SER A 63 -3.59 -2.16 -14.18
N LYS A 64 -2.93 -2.58 -15.26
CA LYS A 64 -1.70 -3.40 -15.20
C LYS A 64 -0.48 -2.62 -14.69
N TYR A 65 -0.58 -1.31 -14.55
CA TYR A 65 0.57 -0.47 -14.24
C TYR A 65 0.87 -0.49 -12.75
N SER A 66 2.13 -0.74 -12.42
CA SER A 66 2.73 -0.60 -11.10
C SER A 66 3.45 0.74 -10.93
N ASN A 67 3.16 1.73 -11.78
CA ASN A 67 3.77 3.05 -11.74
C ASN A 67 2.75 4.10 -12.17
N LEU A 68 2.57 5.13 -11.35
CA LEU A 68 1.54 6.15 -11.60
C LEU A 68 1.74 6.89 -12.93
N ASN A 69 2.98 7.26 -13.28
CA ASN A 69 3.24 7.97 -14.53
C ASN A 69 2.90 7.14 -15.76
N LYS A 70 3.16 5.83 -15.73
CA LYS A 70 2.76 4.94 -16.84
C LYS A 70 1.25 4.91 -17.00
N PHE A 71 0.50 4.91 -15.91
CA PHE A 71 -0.96 5.00 -15.93
C PHE A 71 -1.44 6.36 -16.46
N ILE A 72 -0.98 7.46 -15.88
CA ILE A 72 -1.40 8.82 -16.23
C ILE A 72 -1.15 9.14 -17.71
N LYS A 73 -0.04 8.64 -18.27
CA LYS A 73 0.37 8.93 -19.66
C LYS A 73 -0.25 8.00 -20.70
N ASP A 74 -0.99 6.97 -20.29
CA ASP A 74 -1.62 6.02 -21.21
C ASP A 74 -3.07 6.43 -21.52
N PRO A 75 -3.39 6.88 -22.75
CA PRO A 75 -4.75 7.27 -23.15
C PRO A 75 -5.76 6.12 -23.11
N LYS A 76 -5.31 4.86 -23.09
CA LYS A 76 -6.20 3.69 -22.98
C LYS A 76 -6.51 3.32 -21.53
N ALA A 77 -5.66 3.72 -20.59
CA ALA A 77 -5.82 3.37 -19.18
C ALA A 77 -6.38 4.52 -18.34
N ASN A 78 -5.96 5.75 -18.61
CA ASN A 78 -6.39 6.94 -17.89
C ASN A 78 -7.72 7.46 -18.48
N PRO A 79 -8.86 7.34 -17.77
CA PRO A 79 -10.16 7.78 -18.29
C PRO A 79 -10.30 9.30 -18.41
N LEU A 80 -9.39 10.06 -17.78
CA LEU A 80 -9.33 11.51 -17.84
C LEU A 80 -8.10 11.98 -18.61
N TYR A 81 -7.61 11.17 -19.56
CA TYR A 81 -6.42 11.52 -20.32
C TYR A 81 -6.59 12.82 -21.12
N GLY A 82 -5.54 13.64 -21.11
CA GLY A 82 -5.29 14.69 -22.09
C GLY A 82 -3.82 14.68 -22.52
N GLU A 83 -3.53 15.22 -23.70
CA GLU A 83 -2.17 15.25 -24.27
C GLU A 83 -1.16 15.93 -23.35
N GLU A 84 -1.62 16.89 -22.54
CA GLU A 84 -0.79 17.58 -21.57
C GLU A 84 -0.26 16.65 -20.47
N ASP A 85 -0.88 15.49 -20.23
CA ASP A 85 -0.52 14.58 -19.15
C ASP A 85 0.87 13.95 -19.37
N LYS A 86 1.35 13.93 -20.62
CA LYS A 86 2.71 13.48 -20.99
C LYS A 86 3.80 14.23 -20.22
N LYS A 87 3.55 15.50 -19.85
CA LYS A 87 4.52 16.36 -19.15
C LYS A 87 4.64 16.09 -17.65
N PHE A 88 3.70 15.35 -17.07
CA PHE A 88 3.74 15.08 -15.63
C PHE A 88 4.82 14.05 -15.28
N ASN A 89 5.46 14.25 -14.14
CA ASN A 89 6.42 13.31 -13.56
C ASN A 89 6.17 13.23 -12.06
N LEU A 90 5.22 12.39 -11.67
CA LEU A 90 4.68 12.30 -10.33
C LEU A 90 5.31 11.13 -9.58
N SER A 91 5.79 11.36 -8.38
CA SER A 91 6.50 10.34 -7.59
C SER A 91 5.93 10.26 -6.17
N PRO A 92 4.62 10.01 -6.01
CA PRO A 92 4.02 9.98 -4.69
C PRO A 92 4.49 8.75 -3.90
N ASP A 93 4.68 8.93 -2.60
CA ASP A 93 4.62 7.83 -1.64
C ASP A 93 3.15 7.52 -1.24
N CYS A 94 2.97 6.69 -0.20
CA CYS A 94 1.64 6.32 0.28
C CYS A 94 0.81 7.51 0.79
N ALA A 95 1.44 8.51 1.43
CA ALA A 95 0.76 9.68 2.00
C ALA A 95 0.43 10.73 0.94
N ASP A 96 1.28 10.85 -0.07
CA ASP A 96 1.10 11.78 -1.18
C ASP A 96 0.00 11.34 -2.15
N LEU A 97 -0.10 10.02 -2.39
CA LEU A 97 -0.94 9.47 -3.46
C LEU A 97 -2.40 9.93 -3.40
N PRO A 98 -3.10 9.93 -2.24
CA PRO A 98 -4.47 10.41 -2.17
C PRO A 98 -4.59 11.88 -2.59
N TYR A 99 -3.73 12.75 -2.07
CA TYR A 99 -3.74 14.18 -2.39
C TYR A 99 -3.46 14.41 -3.87
N LEU A 100 -2.47 13.72 -4.41
CA LEU A 100 -2.07 13.85 -5.81
C LEU A 100 -3.18 13.38 -6.76
N ILE A 101 -3.83 12.24 -6.49
CA ILE A 101 -4.95 11.76 -7.31
C ILE A 101 -6.14 12.71 -7.21
N ARG A 102 -6.49 13.18 -6.01
CA ARG A 102 -7.58 14.13 -5.82
C ARG A 102 -7.30 15.45 -6.55
N ALA A 103 -6.09 15.99 -6.43
CA ALA A 103 -5.66 17.19 -7.14
C ALA A 103 -5.67 17.01 -8.66
N TYR A 104 -5.20 15.86 -9.15
CA TYR A 104 -5.23 15.52 -10.57
C TYR A 104 -6.66 15.53 -11.10
N VAL A 105 -7.59 14.81 -10.45
CA VAL A 105 -9.00 14.79 -10.87
C VAL A 105 -9.62 16.18 -10.76
N ALA A 106 -9.33 16.94 -9.69
CA ALA A 106 -9.80 18.31 -9.52
C ALA A 106 -9.39 19.21 -10.70
N TYR A 107 -8.12 19.10 -11.11
CA TYR A 107 -7.57 19.80 -12.25
C TYR A 107 -8.26 19.41 -13.56
N LYS A 108 -8.50 18.12 -13.80
CA LYS A 108 -9.16 17.64 -15.03
C LYS A 108 -10.62 18.11 -15.10
N LEU A 109 -11.33 18.14 -13.98
CA LEU A 109 -12.72 18.58 -13.89
C LEU A 109 -12.89 20.09 -13.70
N ARG A 110 -11.79 20.81 -13.42
CA ARG A 110 -11.76 22.25 -13.09
C ARG A 110 -12.64 22.59 -11.88
N VAL A 111 -12.60 21.74 -10.85
CA VAL A 111 -13.31 21.93 -9.57
C VAL A 111 -12.35 22.34 -8.46
N PRO A 112 -12.84 22.85 -7.29
CA PRO A 112 -11.97 23.34 -6.23
C PRO A 112 -11.09 22.24 -5.64
N PHE A 113 -9.88 22.60 -5.24
CA PHE A 113 -8.99 21.72 -4.49
C PHE A 113 -8.31 22.52 -3.37
N SER A 114 -8.34 21.98 -2.15
CA SER A 114 -7.60 22.52 -1.02
C SER A 114 -7.00 21.39 -0.22
N TYR A 115 -5.89 21.69 0.44
CA TYR A 115 -5.23 20.78 1.34
C TYR A 115 -4.62 21.53 2.53
N THR A 116 -4.47 20.81 3.63
CA THR A 116 -3.71 21.23 4.80
C THR A 116 -2.24 21.27 4.41
N SER A 117 -1.62 22.44 4.50
CA SER A 117 -0.22 22.64 4.11
C SER A 117 0.73 22.65 5.30
N ALA A 118 0.20 22.71 6.52
CA ALA A 118 0.95 22.58 7.76
C ALA A 118 0.05 22.00 8.86
N ILE A 119 0.66 21.22 9.74
CA ILE A 119 0.04 20.67 10.95
C ILE A 119 0.88 21.00 12.18
N ALA A 120 0.24 20.99 13.35
CA ALA A 120 0.90 21.02 14.64
C ALA A 120 0.43 19.84 15.50
N GLY A 121 1.32 19.29 16.31
CA GLY A 121 1.07 18.16 17.19
C GLY A 121 1.99 18.16 18.40
N ARG A 122 1.87 17.14 19.27
CA ARG A 122 2.70 16.98 20.48
C ARG A 122 3.53 15.70 20.39
N GLY A 123 4.80 15.74 20.77
CA GLY A 123 5.63 14.54 20.93
C GLY A 123 6.58 14.21 19.77
N GLY A 124 7.21 15.22 19.15
CA GLY A 124 8.28 15.02 18.18
C GLY A 124 7.80 14.94 16.73
N ASP A 125 8.26 13.93 15.99
CA ASP A 125 7.94 13.75 14.56
C ASP A 125 6.43 13.73 14.31
N GLN A 126 5.98 14.60 13.41
CA GLN A 126 4.56 14.79 13.09
C GLN A 126 3.87 13.53 12.56
N ARG A 127 4.61 12.56 12.01
CA ARG A 127 4.09 11.26 11.56
C ARG A 127 3.54 10.42 12.71
N TYR A 128 4.08 10.61 13.91
CA TYR A 128 3.80 9.79 15.10
C TYR A 128 3.31 10.61 16.31
N SER A 129 3.24 11.93 16.19
CA SER A 129 2.81 12.84 17.26
C SER A 129 1.33 12.70 17.61
N ARG A 130 0.97 13.15 18.81
CA ARG A 130 -0.41 13.12 19.33
C ARG A 130 -1.13 14.42 19.02
N GLY A 131 -2.43 14.30 18.71
CA GLY A 131 -3.34 15.44 18.60
C GLY A 131 -3.01 16.37 17.44
N ASN A 132 -2.63 15.81 16.29
CA ASN A 132 -2.30 16.60 15.11
C ASN A 132 -3.52 17.40 14.67
N ARG A 133 -3.29 18.69 14.38
CA ARG A 133 -4.31 19.60 13.87
C ARG A 133 -3.76 20.41 12.71
N PRO A 134 -4.56 20.66 11.66
CA PRO A 134 -4.25 21.64 10.64
C PRO A 134 -3.96 23.02 11.23
N THR A 135 -2.95 23.70 10.72
CA THR A 135 -2.60 25.08 11.10
C THR A 135 -2.53 26.02 9.90
N SER A 136 -2.40 25.49 8.69
CA SER A 136 -2.42 26.28 7.46
C SER A 136 -2.96 25.47 6.30
N PHE A 137 -3.50 26.17 5.31
CA PHE A 137 -4.10 25.57 4.12
C PHE A 137 -3.58 26.25 2.87
N LYS A 138 -3.52 25.49 1.79
CA LYS A 138 -3.33 26.00 0.42
C LYS A 138 -4.42 25.44 -0.46
N ASP A 139 -4.70 26.13 -1.55
CA ASP A 139 -5.66 25.71 -2.57
C ASP A 139 -5.12 25.98 -3.97
N GLN A 140 -5.94 25.76 -5.00
CA GLN A 140 -5.51 25.92 -6.37
C GLN A 140 -5.08 27.36 -6.73
N ASP A 141 -5.56 28.38 -6.00
CA ASP A 141 -5.24 29.80 -6.28
C ASP A 141 -3.89 30.20 -5.66
N TYR A 142 -3.28 29.35 -4.84
CA TYR A 142 -1.96 29.62 -4.30
C TYR A 142 -0.84 29.42 -5.34
N PHE A 143 -1.10 28.71 -6.44
CA PHE A 143 -0.06 28.26 -7.37
C PHE A 143 -0.27 28.82 -8.78
N VAL A 144 0.81 29.07 -9.53
CA VAL A 144 0.68 29.60 -10.90
C VAL A 144 0.44 28.51 -11.95
N SER A 145 0.57 27.23 -11.59
CA SER A 145 0.34 26.10 -12.51
C SER A 145 -0.02 24.79 -11.79
N PRO A 146 -0.67 23.83 -12.47
CA PRO A 146 -0.94 22.51 -11.92
C PRO A 146 0.34 21.76 -11.53
N GLN A 147 1.42 21.93 -12.30
CA GLN A 147 2.71 21.28 -12.04
C GLN A 147 3.29 21.72 -10.69
N GLN A 148 3.21 23.01 -10.37
CA GLN A 148 3.68 23.52 -9.08
C GLN A 148 2.84 22.97 -7.92
N LEU A 149 1.52 22.91 -8.07
CA LEU A 149 0.65 22.31 -7.06
C LEU A 149 0.99 20.82 -6.87
N PHE A 150 1.11 20.05 -7.95
CA PHE A 150 1.45 18.62 -7.89
C PHE A 150 2.82 18.36 -7.24
N ASN A 151 3.80 19.22 -7.48
CA ASN A 151 5.11 19.16 -6.84
C ASN A 151 5.10 19.55 -5.36
N GLN A 152 4.01 20.13 -4.85
CA GLN A 152 3.88 20.59 -3.46
C GLN A 152 3.05 19.63 -2.60
N VAL A 153 2.08 18.95 -3.20
CA VAL A 153 1.29 17.92 -2.51
C VAL A 153 2.03 16.59 -2.33
N VAL A 154 3.28 16.49 -2.82
CA VAL A 154 4.21 15.37 -2.56
C VAL A 154 5.12 15.59 -1.34
N LEU A 155 4.83 16.62 -0.53
CA LEU A 155 5.53 16.91 0.73
C LEU A 155 4.67 16.52 1.94
N ILE A 156 3.64 15.71 1.70
CA ILE A 156 2.70 15.28 2.73
C ILE A 156 3.26 14.02 3.39
N ASN A 157 3.00 13.86 4.68
CA ASN A 157 3.30 12.62 5.38
C ASN A 157 2.07 12.11 6.12
N SER A 158 2.18 10.91 6.68
CA SER A 158 1.11 10.24 7.41
C SER A 158 0.50 11.06 8.56
N GLY A 159 1.25 12.03 9.12
CA GLY A 159 0.78 12.94 10.16
C GLY A 159 -0.43 13.79 9.76
N TYR A 160 -0.62 14.06 8.46
CA TYR A 160 -1.76 14.82 7.93
C TYR A 160 -3.08 14.02 7.96
N PHE A 161 -3.00 12.69 8.10
CA PHE A 161 -4.15 11.80 8.26
C PHE A 161 -4.46 11.48 9.73
N ARG A 162 -3.49 11.76 10.63
CA ARG A 162 -3.52 11.52 12.08
C ARG A 162 -4.39 12.53 12.84
N THR A 163 -5.62 12.70 12.40
CA THR A 163 -6.59 13.61 13.01
C THR A 163 -7.72 12.83 13.70
N GLY A 164 -8.06 13.27 14.91
CA GLY A 164 -9.22 12.79 15.65
C GLY A 164 -10.54 13.12 14.92
N PRO A 165 -11.63 12.37 15.20
CA PRO A 165 -12.91 12.53 14.52
C PRO A 165 -13.54 13.93 14.69
N GLU A 166 -13.25 14.62 15.79
CA GLU A 166 -13.77 15.93 16.14
C GLU A 166 -13.10 17.09 15.40
N ILE A 167 -12.02 16.85 14.67
CA ILE A 167 -11.27 17.89 13.96
C ILE A 167 -11.97 18.21 12.63
N GLU A 168 -12.77 19.27 12.64
CA GLU A 168 -13.58 19.66 11.48
C GLU A 168 -12.81 20.44 10.41
N ASP A 169 -11.65 20.99 10.76
CA ASP A 169 -10.81 21.74 9.82
C ASP A 169 -9.87 20.82 9.02
N SER A 170 -9.83 19.51 9.28
CA SER A 170 -9.01 18.57 8.50
C SER A 170 -9.61 18.26 7.13
N ASP A 171 -8.74 17.91 6.18
CA ASP A 171 -9.14 17.55 4.81
C ASP A 171 -9.96 16.26 4.73
N PHE A 172 -9.92 15.46 5.79
CA PHE A 172 -10.62 14.19 5.86
C PHE A 172 -11.59 14.13 7.03
N TYR A 173 -12.57 13.24 6.92
CA TYR A 173 -13.46 12.87 8.02
C TYR A 173 -13.58 11.33 8.08
N PRO A 174 -13.72 10.74 9.28
CA PRO A 174 -13.97 9.32 9.43
C PRO A 174 -15.40 8.97 9.01
N VAL A 175 -15.54 7.85 8.31
CA VAL A 175 -16.84 7.40 7.81
C VAL A 175 -17.49 6.35 8.70
N LYS A 176 -18.82 6.26 8.64
CA LYS A 176 -19.56 5.06 9.00
C LYS A 176 -19.08 3.90 8.13
N ILE A 177 -18.98 2.68 8.66
CA ILE A 177 -18.64 1.49 7.87
C ILE A 177 -19.90 0.99 7.17
N SER A 178 -19.98 1.21 5.86
CA SER A 178 -21.09 0.75 5.02
C SER A 178 -20.70 0.74 3.54
N LYS A 179 -21.45 0.02 2.71
CA LYS A 179 -21.26 0.02 1.25
C LYS A 179 -21.41 1.39 0.59
N LYS A 180 -22.08 2.34 1.25
CA LYS A 180 -22.29 3.70 0.72
C LYS A 180 -21.10 4.64 0.97
N SER A 181 -20.22 4.29 1.91
CA SER A 181 -19.17 5.16 2.44
C SER A 181 -17.77 4.57 2.30
N VAL A 182 -17.64 3.24 2.28
CA VAL A 182 -16.41 2.56 1.88
C VAL A 182 -16.55 2.20 0.41
N VAL A 183 -16.07 3.10 -0.45
CA VAL A 183 -16.19 3.06 -1.91
C VAL A 183 -14.84 3.41 -2.55
N PRO A 184 -14.64 3.19 -3.85
CA PRO A 184 -13.39 3.60 -4.49
C PRO A 184 -13.11 5.09 -4.30
N GLY A 185 -11.89 5.40 -3.85
CA GLY A 185 -11.47 6.74 -3.45
C GLY A 185 -11.55 7.03 -1.94
N THR A 186 -12.20 6.18 -1.14
CA THR A 186 -12.09 6.19 0.33
C THR A 186 -10.66 5.84 0.73
N ILE A 187 -10.13 6.51 1.74
CA ILE A 187 -8.74 6.36 2.21
C ILE A 187 -8.74 5.50 3.46
N TYR A 188 -7.79 4.59 3.60
CA TYR A 188 -7.50 3.93 4.86
C TYR A 188 -6.22 4.53 5.44
N TYR A 189 -6.31 5.09 6.64
CA TYR A 189 -5.13 5.53 7.40
C TYR A 189 -4.80 4.49 8.47
N ASP A 190 -3.62 3.90 8.33
CA ASP A 190 -2.98 3.03 9.29
C ASP A 190 -2.03 3.89 10.16
N PRO A 191 -2.24 3.99 11.49
CA PRO A 191 -1.43 4.82 12.36
C PRO A 191 0.02 4.37 12.54
N ASP A 192 0.43 3.25 11.95
CA ASP A 192 1.84 2.89 11.76
C ASP A 192 2.48 3.69 10.60
N GLY A 193 1.86 4.78 10.17
CA GLY A 193 2.41 5.71 9.18
C GLY A 193 2.11 5.30 7.73
N HIS A 194 1.06 4.52 7.51
CA HIS A 194 0.73 3.98 6.20
C HIS A 194 -0.64 4.42 5.71
N ILE A 195 -0.78 4.62 4.40
CA ILE A 195 -1.99 5.14 3.78
C ILE A 195 -2.29 4.33 2.52
N ALA A 196 -3.56 3.93 2.36
CA ALA A 196 -4.01 3.23 1.17
C ALA A 196 -5.32 3.82 0.65
N ILE A 197 -5.60 3.63 -0.63
CA ILE A 197 -6.84 4.12 -1.27
C ILE A 197 -7.67 2.92 -1.69
N VAL A 198 -8.91 2.82 -1.22
CA VAL A 198 -9.87 1.83 -1.70
C VAL A 198 -10.06 2.00 -3.21
N SER A 199 -9.95 0.91 -3.95
CA SER A 199 -10.11 0.88 -5.41
C SER A 199 -11.28 0.02 -5.87
N GLU A 200 -11.63 -0.98 -5.06
CA GLU A 200 -12.74 -1.90 -5.32
C GLU A 200 -13.21 -2.50 -3.99
N VAL A 201 -14.51 -2.75 -3.90
CA VAL A 201 -15.14 -3.54 -2.83
C VAL A 201 -15.93 -4.63 -3.52
N SER A 202 -15.59 -5.89 -3.28
CA SER A 202 -16.27 -7.04 -3.86
C SER A 202 -17.59 -7.33 -3.15
N ASP A 203 -18.45 -8.13 -3.79
CA ASP A 203 -19.78 -8.47 -3.25
C ASP A 203 -19.73 -9.19 -1.89
N ASP A 204 -18.65 -9.96 -1.66
CA ASP A 204 -18.36 -10.66 -0.40
C ASP A 204 -17.68 -9.76 0.66
N GLY A 205 -17.56 -8.46 0.38
CA GLY A 205 -17.06 -7.44 1.30
C GLY A 205 -15.54 -7.35 1.40
N ARG A 206 -14.76 -8.04 0.55
CA ARG A 206 -13.31 -7.81 0.47
C ARG A 206 -13.03 -6.46 -0.18
N ILE A 207 -11.94 -5.83 0.23
CA ILE A 207 -11.57 -4.50 -0.24
C ILE A 207 -10.21 -4.59 -0.92
N ARG A 208 -10.13 -4.16 -2.17
CA ARG A 208 -8.87 -3.97 -2.88
C ARG A 208 -8.40 -2.54 -2.67
N VAL A 209 -7.17 -2.34 -2.23
CA VAL A 209 -6.60 -1.00 -2.04
C VAL A 209 -5.41 -0.76 -2.96
N ILE A 210 -5.07 0.51 -3.17
CA ILE A 210 -3.89 0.97 -3.88
C ILE A 210 -2.92 1.53 -2.84
N ASP A 211 -1.67 1.11 -2.94
CA ASP A 211 -0.58 1.52 -2.07
C ASP A 211 0.61 1.98 -2.93
N ALA A 212 1.09 3.19 -2.68
CA ALA A 212 2.26 3.77 -3.37
C ALA A 212 3.48 3.75 -2.47
N HIS A 213 4.64 3.54 -3.09
CA HIS A 213 5.89 3.32 -2.37
C HIS A 213 6.95 4.36 -2.74
N PRO A 214 7.90 4.67 -1.83
CA PRO A 214 9.00 5.62 -2.09
C PRO A 214 9.81 5.30 -3.36
N ASP A 215 9.89 4.02 -3.71
CA ASP A 215 10.56 3.49 -4.89
C ASP A 215 9.80 3.69 -6.22
N ARG A 216 8.72 4.47 -6.20
CA ARG A 216 7.82 4.81 -7.33
C ARG A 216 6.98 3.64 -7.84
N THR A 217 6.92 2.55 -7.10
CA THR A 217 6.02 1.44 -7.40
C THR A 217 4.65 1.66 -6.77
N ILE A 218 3.64 1.05 -7.39
CA ILE A 218 2.29 0.92 -6.86
C ILE A 218 1.97 -0.56 -6.72
N SER A 219 1.58 -0.97 -5.53
CA SER A 219 0.95 -2.26 -5.26
C SER A 219 -0.55 -2.11 -5.11
N LYS A 220 -1.25 -3.24 -5.24
CA LYS A 220 -2.71 -3.31 -5.12
C LYS A 220 -3.11 -4.40 -4.13
N PRO A 221 -2.73 -4.31 -2.84
CA PRO A 221 -2.98 -5.41 -1.91
C PRO A 221 -4.46 -5.52 -1.56
N TRP A 222 -4.86 -6.68 -1.05
CA TRP A 222 -6.14 -6.82 -0.36
C TRP A 222 -6.05 -6.24 1.06
N PHE A 223 -7.10 -5.56 1.50
CA PHE A 223 -7.22 -5.08 2.87
C PHE A 223 -7.46 -6.24 3.84
N GLY A 224 -6.75 -6.23 4.98
CA GLY A 224 -6.77 -7.29 5.99
C GLY A 224 -5.92 -6.90 7.20
N ALA A 225 -5.56 -7.86 8.06
CA ALA A 225 -4.86 -7.57 9.32
C ALA A 225 -3.49 -6.90 9.14
N LYS A 226 -2.89 -6.97 7.94
CA LYS A 226 -1.68 -6.23 7.56
C LYS A 226 -1.83 -4.70 7.57
N PHE A 227 -3.05 -4.18 7.73
CA PHE A 227 -3.37 -2.77 7.92
C PHE A 227 -3.87 -2.52 9.35
N THR A 228 -3.11 -1.77 10.13
CA THR A 228 -3.37 -1.59 11.56
C THR A 228 -4.56 -0.65 11.81
N ARG A 229 -5.43 -1.01 12.76
CA ARG A 229 -6.57 -0.19 13.15
C ARG A 229 -6.13 1.01 14.01
N GLY A 230 -6.73 2.15 13.72
CA GLY A 230 -6.64 3.36 14.54
C GLY A 230 -7.41 3.34 15.86
N SER A 231 -7.13 4.35 16.68
CA SER A 231 -7.88 4.70 17.88
C SER A 231 -8.59 6.05 17.69
N LYS A 232 -9.46 6.42 18.63
CA LYS A 232 -10.14 7.71 18.57
C LYS A 232 -9.14 8.89 18.69
N GLU A 233 -8.06 8.69 19.46
CA GLU A 233 -7.06 9.71 19.78
C GLU A 233 -6.07 9.98 18.65
N ASN A 234 -5.57 8.96 17.97
CA ASN A 234 -4.68 9.13 16.81
C ASN A 234 -5.46 9.18 15.48
N GLY A 235 -6.76 8.88 15.50
CA GLY A 235 -7.54 8.62 14.29
C GLY A 235 -7.10 7.33 13.62
N GLY A 236 -7.44 7.16 12.35
CA GLY A 236 -7.15 5.95 11.59
C GLY A 236 -8.42 5.26 11.13
N GLY A 237 -8.26 4.21 10.34
CA GLY A 237 -9.37 3.58 9.64
C GLY A 237 -9.79 4.33 8.39
N PHE A 238 -11.00 4.05 7.92
CA PHE A 238 -11.57 4.59 6.69
C PHE A 238 -11.96 6.05 6.85
N LYS A 239 -11.50 6.89 5.92
CA LYS A 239 -11.71 8.32 5.84
C LYS A 239 -12.11 8.73 4.42
N ARG A 240 -12.90 9.79 4.28
CA ARG A 240 -13.21 10.41 2.98
C ARG A 240 -12.79 11.87 2.97
N TRP A 241 -12.61 12.40 1.76
CA TRP A 241 -12.39 13.83 1.50
C TRP A 241 -13.55 14.64 2.05
N ARG A 242 -13.25 15.59 2.94
CA ARG A 242 -14.24 16.54 3.47
C ARG A 242 -14.76 17.39 2.31
N PRO A 243 -16.08 17.48 2.12
CA PRO A 243 -16.63 18.34 1.08
C PRO A 243 -16.19 19.80 1.30
N ILE A 244 -15.81 20.45 0.21
CA ILE A 244 -15.37 21.85 0.19
C ILE A 244 -16.23 22.65 -0.78
N ARG A 245 -16.40 23.93 -0.45
CA ARG A 245 -17.02 24.93 -1.31
C ARG A 245 -16.10 26.13 -1.45
N TYR A 246 -15.90 26.57 -2.67
CA TYR A 246 -15.23 27.82 -3.00
C TYR A 246 -16.24 28.97 -3.00
N THR A 247 -15.90 30.11 -2.37
CA THR A 247 -16.78 31.27 -2.26
C THR A 247 -16.46 32.34 -3.30
N SER A 248 -17.36 33.32 -3.46
CA SER A 248 -17.13 34.52 -4.27
C SER A 248 -15.97 35.39 -3.76
N ASP A 249 -15.58 35.22 -2.49
CA ASP A 249 -14.50 35.97 -1.86
C ASP A 249 -13.16 35.21 -1.92
N ASN A 250 -13.05 34.26 -2.86
CA ASN A 250 -11.89 33.41 -3.08
C ASN A 250 -11.45 32.63 -1.83
N LYS A 251 -12.41 32.06 -1.09
CA LYS A 251 -12.15 31.25 0.11
C LYS A 251 -12.69 29.84 -0.01
N ILE A 252 -11.96 28.89 0.58
CA ILE A 252 -12.41 27.51 0.76
C ILE A 252 -13.13 27.37 2.11
N ILE A 253 -14.37 26.87 2.06
CA ILE A 253 -15.15 26.48 3.23
C ILE A 253 -15.26 24.96 3.27
N ARG A 254 -14.84 24.36 4.39
CA ARG A 254 -14.96 22.93 4.68
C ARG A 254 -16.31 22.64 5.36
N THR A 255 -17.00 21.61 4.92
CA THR A 255 -18.29 21.19 5.50
C THR A 255 -18.09 20.63 6.91
N ARG A 256 -18.88 21.12 7.87
CA ARG A 256 -18.90 20.68 9.29
C ARG A 256 -19.47 19.26 9.43
N ASN A 257 -19.04 18.50 10.44
CA ASN A 257 -19.40 17.08 10.63
C ASN A 257 -20.91 16.86 10.68
N HIS A 258 -21.67 17.77 11.32
CA HIS A 258 -23.13 17.65 11.42
C HIS A 258 -23.86 17.75 10.08
N ASN A 259 -23.20 18.23 9.02
CA ASN A 259 -23.73 18.32 7.65
C ASN A 259 -23.22 17.21 6.73
N ILE A 260 -22.51 16.21 7.25
CA ILE A 260 -21.95 15.10 6.48
C ILE A 260 -22.71 13.82 6.81
N VAL A 261 -23.49 13.32 5.85
CA VAL A 261 -24.44 12.21 6.05
C VAL A 261 -23.76 10.90 6.48
N ASP A 262 -22.56 10.63 5.96
CA ASP A 262 -21.82 9.39 6.23
C ASP A 262 -20.69 9.56 7.24
N TYR A 263 -20.62 10.70 7.94
CA TYR A 263 -19.68 10.91 9.04
C TYR A 263 -19.98 9.95 10.19
N SER A 264 -18.92 9.36 10.76
CA SER A 264 -19.02 8.71 12.07
C SER A 264 -17.74 8.87 12.88
N GLY A 265 -17.88 9.45 14.06
CA GLY A 265 -16.78 9.62 15.01
C GLY A 265 -16.53 8.42 15.93
N ASP A 266 -17.36 7.36 15.85
CA ASP A 266 -17.33 6.24 16.80
C ASP A 266 -17.35 4.85 16.14
N ASP A 267 -17.88 4.70 14.92
CA ASP A 267 -18.18 3.38 14.33
C ASP A 267 -16.96 2.45 14.25
N GLN A 268 -15.79 3.04 14.03
CA GLN A 268 -14.51 2.35 13.80
C GLN A 268 -13.65 2.21 15.08
N TYR A 269 -14.01 2.91 16.16
CA TYR A 269 -13.19 3.01 17.38
C TYR A 269 -13.84 2.30 18.58
N LYS A 270 -14.77 1.38 18.31
CA LYS A 270 -15.42 0.58 19.34
C LYS A 270 -14.42 -0.38 19.99
N LYS A 271 -14.70 -0.76 21.23
CA LYS A 271 -13.95 -1.80 21.98
C LYS A 271 -14.29 -3.22 21.51
N THR A 272 -15.51 -3.41 21.03
CA THR A 272 -16.01 -4.69 20.53
C THR A 272 -16.83 -4.44 19.28
N PHE A 273 -16.76 -5.37 18.32
CA PHE A 273 -17.52 -5.27 17.07
C PHE A 273 -18.56 -6.39 16.95
N SER A 274 -19.69 -6.01 16.38
CA SER A 274 -20.79 -6.89 16.03
C SER A 274 -21.50 -6.37 14.80
N VAL A 275 -21.97 -7.29 13.95
CA VAL A 275 -22.76 -6.95 12.77
C VAL A 275 -23.57 -8.18 12.34
N LYS A 276 -24.82 -7.96 11.89
CA LYS A 276 -25.72 -9.03 11.39
C LYS A 276 -25.82 -10.25 12.34
N GLY A 277 -25.97 -10.01 13.64
CA GLY A 277 -26.12 -11.05 14.66
C GLY A 277 -24.81 -11.74 15.09
N ARG A 278 -23.68 -11.46 14.44
CA ARG A 278 -22.35 -11.93 14.87
C ARG A 278 -21.76 -10.97 15.89
N THR A 279 -21.15 -11.50 16.95
CA THR A 279 -20.52 -10.74 18.04
C THR A 279 -19.06 -11.18 18.22
N GLY A 280 -18.26 -10.37 18.93
CA GLY A 280 -16.86 -10.70 19.20
C GLY A 280 -15.96 -10.67 17.96
N LEU A 281 -16.38 -9.95 16.91
CA LEU A 281 -15.61 -9.84 15.67
C LEU A 281 -14.37 -8.96 15.88
N SER A 282 -13.28 -9.29 15.19
CA SER A 282 -12.20 -8.35 14.94
C SER A 282 -12.70 -7.18 14.09
N TYR A 283 -11.96 -6.07 14.09
CA TYR A 283 -12.25 -4.92 13.24
C TYR A 283 -12.33 -5.27 11.75
N HIS A 284 -11.40 -6.09 11.23
CA HIS A 284 -11.36 -6.44 9.82
C HIS A 284 -12.52 -7.36 9.41
N GLU A 285 -12.91 -8.30 10.28
CA GLU A 285 -14.12 -9.11 10.08
C GLU A 285 -15.39 -8.25 10.13
N TYR A 286 -15.45 -7.31 11.07
CA TYR A 286 -16.55 -6.34 11.15
C TYR A 286 -16.68 -5.51 9.88
N VAL A 287 -15.57 -5.01 9.33
CA VAL A 287 -15.55 -4.29 8.05
C VAL A 287 -16.04 -5.20 6.93
N ARG A 288 -15.44 -6.39 6.73
CA ARG A 288 -15.85 -7.32 5.66
C ARG A 288 -17.34 -7.65 5.74
N HIS A 289 -17.84 -8.01 6.92
CA HIS A 289 -19.24 -8.38 7.10
C HIS A 289 -20.21 -7.21 6.99
N SER A 290 -19.79 -5.99 7.33
CA SER A 290 -20.57 -4.77 7.11
C SER A 290 -20.68 -4.40 5.62
N LEU A 291 -19.73 -4.85 4.80
CA LEU A 291 -19.66 -4.61 3.35
C LEU A 291 -20.07 -5.81 2.50
N CYS A 292 -20.48 -6.92 3.12
CA CYS A 292 -21.00 -8.08 2.42
C CYS A 292 -22.53 -8.06 2.51
N ASP A 293 -23.28 -8.32 1.44
CA ASP A 293 -24.76 -8.38 1.53
C ASP A 293 -25.24 -9.72 2.11
N ASP A 294 -24.64 -10.83 1.66
CA ASP A 294 -25.01 -12.19 2.04
C ASP A 294 -23.82 -12.93 2.67
N ALA A 295 -23.78 -12.98 3.99
CA ALA A 295 -22.72 -13.65 4.74
C ALA A 295 -22.71 -15.18 4.59
N ARG A 296 -23.60 -15.75 3.76
CA ARG A 296 -23.77 -17.21 3.55
C ARG A 296 -22.93 -17.79 2.40
N LYS A 297 -22.05 -17.02 1.75
CA LYS A 297 -21.34 -17.45 0.53
C LYS A 297 -19.82 -17.45 0.66
N SER A 298 -19.29 -18.16 1.63
CA SER A 298 -17.84 -18.32 1.72
C SER A 298 -17.53 -19.78 1.94
N ASP A 299 -17.34 -20.50 0.83
CA ASP A 299 -16.81 -21.85 0.82
C ASP A 299 -15.39 -21.82 1.42
N PRO A 300 -15.12 -22.52 2.53
CA PRO A 300 -13.83 -22.48 3.21
C PRO A 300 -12.66 -22.87 2.29
N VAL A 301 -12.88 -23.78 1.32
CA VAL A 301 -11.83 -24.20 0.37
C VAL A 301 -11.49 -23.06 -0.59
N THR A 302 -12.49 -22.35 -1.08
CA THR A 302 -12.31 -21.14 -1.89
C THR A 302 -11.62 -20.02 -1.09
N GLU A 303 -11.94 -19.82 0.19
CA GLU A 303 -11.24 -18.86 1.04
C GLU A 303 -9.76 -19.23 1.24
N PHE A 304 -9.48 -20.51 1.50
CA PHE A 304 -8.12 -21.00 1.65
C PHE A 304 -7.31 -20.77 0.37
N ALA A 305 -7.87 -21.11 -0.79
CA ALA A 305 -7.25 -20.86 -2.08
C ALA A 305 -7.02 -19.36 -2.35
N PHE A 306 -7.96 -18.50 -1.95
CA PHE A 306 -7.83 -17.06 -2.07
C PHE A 306 -6.68 -16.52 -1.21
N MET A 307 -6.57 -16.95 0.06
CA MET A 307 -5.49 -16.51 0.95
C MET A 307 -4.10 -16.84 0.39
N MET A 308 -3.94 -18.03 -0.22
CA MET A 308 -2.69 -18.38 -0.90
C MET A 308 -2.38 -17.47 -2.10
N LYS A 309 -3.40 -17.09 -2.88
CA LYS A 309 -3.24 -16.19 -4.03
C LYS A 309 -2.91 -14.76 -3.58
N ASP A 310 -3.55 -14.25 -2.53
CA ASP A 310 -3.22 -12.94 -1.94
C ASP A 310 -1.78 -12.91 -1.43
N LEU A 311 -1.35 -13.96 -0.71
CA LEU A 311 0.05 -14.09 -0.29
C LEU A 311 1.03 -14.16 -1.47
N HIS A 312 0.69 -14.85 -2.56
CA HIS A 312 1.52 -14.86 -3.77
C HIS A 312 1.64 -13.48 -4.41
N GLU A 313 0.58 -12.66 -4.40
CA GLU A 313 0.66 -11.27 -4.85
C GLU A 313 1.60 -10.45 -3.96
N ASP A 314 1.53 -10.59 -2.62
CA ASP A 314 2.44 -9.92 -1.69
C ASP A 314 3.91 -10.35 -1.93
N ILE A 315 4.16 -11.64 -2.18
CA ILE A 315 5.48 -12.16 -2.57
C ILE A 315 5.95 -11.54 -3.89
N SER A 316 5.05 -11.40 -4.85
CA SER A 316 5.35 -10.80 -6.16
C SER A 316 5.71 -9.31 -6.04
N TYR A 317 5.01 -8.54 -5.19
CA TYR A 317 5.37 -7.16 -4.91
C TYR A 317 6.73 -7.05 -4.23
N ARG A 318 7.04 -7.96 -3.30
CA ARG A 318 8.38 -8.02 -2.70
C ARG A 318 9.44 -8.30 -3.76
N ALA A 319 9.19 -9.24 -4.68
CA ALA A 319 10.13 -9.56 -5.76
C ALA A 319 10.45 -8.33 -6.62
N MET A 320 9.44 -7.50 -6.93
CA MET A 320 9.65 -6.25 -7.65
C MET A 320 10.55 -5.27 -6.90
N ALA A 321 10.31 -5.08 -5.59
CA ALA A 321 11.11 -4.16 -4.76
C ALA A 321 12.57 -4.64 -4.63
N VAL A 322 12.78 -5.95 -4.42
CA VAL A 322 14.12 -6.55 -4.37
C VAL A 322 14.83 -6.40 -5.71
N ASN A 323 14.16 -6.72 -6.83
CA ASN A 323 14.76 -6.60 -8.15
C ASN A 323 15.15 -5.15 -8.47
N LEU A 324 14.32 -4.18 -8.11
CA LEU A 324 14.64 -2.76 -8.28
C LEU A 324 15.91 -2.36 -7.51
N SER A 325 16.07 -2.82 -6.26
CA SER A 325 17.27 -2.61 -5.45
C SER A 325 18.53 -3.20 -6.11
N ILE A 326 18.42 -4.42 -6.68
CA ILE A 326 19.52 -5.08 -7.39
C ILE A 326 19.86 -4.37 -8.70
N GLU A 327 18.86 -3.96 -9.50
CA GLU A 327 19.04 -3.21 -10.74
C GLU A 327 19.76 -1.88 -10.51
N LYS A 328 19.52 -1.23 -9.36
CA LYS A 328 20.22 -0.01 -8.94
C LYS A 328 21.64 -0.26 -8.41
N GLY A 329 22.06 -1.52 -8.30
CA GLY A 329 23.39 -1.91 -7.88
C GLY A 329 23.67 -1.62 -6.40
N ILE A 330 22.64 -1.50 -5.56
CA ILE A 330 22.83 -1.22 -4.12
C ILE A 330 23.60 -2.35 -3.45
N SER A 331 23.29 -3.60 -3.82
CA SER A 331 24.00 -4.79 -3.35
C SER A 331 25.47 -4.85 -3.76
N LYS A 332 25.93 -4.02 -4.71
CA LYS A 332 27.36 -3.95 -5.09
C LYS A 332 28.15 -2.94 -4.25
N ARG A 333 27.46 -2.11 -3.46
CA ARG A 333 28.09 -1.12 -2.58
C ARG A 333 28.59 -1.79 -1.30
N SER A 334 29.60 -1.20 -0.67
CA SER A 334 30.02 -1.58 0.67
C SER A 334 28.91 -1.31 1.68
N HIS A 335 28.71 -2.23 2.63
CA HIS A 335 27.78 -2.02 3.73
C HIS A 335 28.27 -0.85 4.61
N PRO A 336 27.41 0.07 5.07
CA PRO A 336 27.81 1.25 5.84
C PRO A 336 28.33 0.96 7.25
N GLY A 337 28.35 -0.32 7.67
CA GLY A 337 28.85 -0.76 8.97
C GLY A 337 27.91 -0.49 10.14
N ALA A 338 26.70 0.05 9.89
CA ALA A 338 25.66 0.26 10.89
C ALA A 338 24.26 0.22 10.24
N LEU A 339 23.25 -0.12 11.03
CA LEU A 339 21.84 0.05 10.65
C LEU A 339 21.41 1.52 10.85
N PRO A 340 20.39 2.01 10.13
CA PRO A 340 19.74 3.26 10.49
C PRO A 340 19.16 3.16 11.91
N TRP A 341 18.90 4.32 12.52
CA TRP A 341 18.32 4.37 13.87
C TRP A 341 17.03 3.54 13.97
N ASN A 342 16.17 3.61 12.94
CA ASN A 342 14.98 2.79 12.80
C ASN A 342 14.88 2.25 11.37
N ILE A 343 14.76 0.93 11.17
CA ILE A 343 14.69 0.33 9.83
C ILE A 343 13.34 0.52 9.12
N TYR A 344 12.25 0.78 9.86
CA TYR A 344 10.90 0.95 9.31
C TYR A 344 10.62 2.39 8.86
N GLY A 345 11.17 3.39 9.56
CA GLY A 345 11.05 4.82 9.29
C GLY A 345 12.41 5.48 9.28
N THR A 346 12.99 5.60 8.08
CA THR A 346 14.32 6.18 7.81
C THR A 346 14.28 6.92 6.48
N ASP A 347 15.45 7.34 5.99
CA ASP A 347 15.61 8.11 4.76
C ASP A 347 16.66 7.46 3.83
N GLY A 348 16.75 7.99 2.60
CA GLY A 348 17.78 7.62 1.62
C GLY A 348 17.70 6.17 1.14
N ILE A 349 18.86 5.51 1.00
CA ILE A 349 18.96 4.16 0.42
C ILE A 349 18.10 3.13 1.17
N TRP A 350 18.04 3.26 2.50
CA TRP A 350 17.23 2.36 3.30
C TRP A 350 15.75 2.58 3.04
N GLU A 351 15.27 3.82 3.02
CA GLU A 351 13.87 4.14 2.71
C GLU A 351 13.46 3.65 1.31
N GLU A 352 14.34 3.85 0.32
CA GLU A 352 14.04 3.52 -1.08
C GLU A 352 14.17 2.04 -1.42
N PHE A 353 15.15 1.31 -0.87
CA PHE A 353 15.54 0.00 -1.40
C PHE A 353 15.50 -1.16 -0.41
N SER A 354 15.32 -0.88 0.89
CA SER A 354 15.12 -1.93 1.89
C SER A 354 13.68 -2.44 1.88
N THR A 355 13.44 -3.62 2.47
CA THR A 355 12.09 -4.22 2.54
C THR A 355 11.53 -4.49 3.94
N PRO A 356 11.99 -3.91 5.07
CA PRO A 356 11.59 -4.36 6.41
C PRO A 356 10.09 -4.19 6.66
N SER A 357 9.49 -3.05 6.28
CA SER A 357 8.04 -2.82 6.42
C SER A 357 7.19 -3.69 5.49
N ARG A 358 7.72 -4.12 4.34
CA ARG A 358 7.03 -5.05 3.42
C ARG A 358 7.14 -6.48 3.91
N ASP A 359 8.32 -6.86 4.38
CA ASP A 359 8.62 -8.20 4.90
C ASP A 359 7.85 -8.46 6.20
N ALA A 360 7.71 -7.46 7.08
CA ALA A 360 6.86 -7.55 8.26
C ALA A 360 5.38 -7.78 7.89
N ARG A 361 4.84 -7.02 6.93
CA ARG A 361 3.46 -7.19 6.42
C ARG A 361 3.25 -8.58 5.80
N LEU A 362 4.20 -9.05 5.00
CA LEU A 362 4.17 -10.38 4.42
C LEU A 362 4.14 -11.47 5.50
N LYS A 363 4.96 -11.33 6.55
CA LYS A 363 4.99 -12.30 7.67
C LYS A 363 3.69 -12.28 8.47
N VAL A 364 3.10 -11.11 8.71
CA VAL A 364 1.77 -10.99 9.33
C VAL A 364 0.71 -11.69 8.48
N ALA A 365 0.74 -11.54 7.15
CA ALA A 365 -0.19 -12.23 6.27
C ALA A 365 -0.01 -13.77 6.29
N PHE A 366 1.23 -14.27 6.33
CA PHE A 366 1.49 -15.71 6.50
C PHE A 366 1.01 -16.23 7.85
N ARG A 367 1.18 -15.42 8.91
CA ARG A 367 0.68 -15.76 10.24
C ARG A 367 -0.85 -15.78 10.27
N GLU A 368 -1.50 -14.81 9.64
CA GLU A 368 -2.96 -14.78 9.51
C GLU A 368 -3.48 -16.00 8.73
N PHE A 369 -2.81 -16.36 7.62
CA PHE A 369 -3.16 -17.56 6.85
C PHE A 369 -3.09 -18.83 7.70
N TYR A 370 -2.04 -18.95 8.52
CA TYR A 370 -1.90 -20.05 9.49
C TYR A 370 -3.04 -20.07 10.51
N ASP A 371 -3.28 -18.95 11.21
CA ASP A 371 -4.27 -18.87 12.27
C ASP A 371 -5.71 -19.04 11.74
N ARG A 372 -6.05 -18.45 10.58
CA ARG A 372 -7.38 -18.61 9.95
C ARG A 372 -7.64 -20.02 9.47
N THR A 373 -6.63 -20.70 8.92
CA THR A 373 -6.76 -22.10 8.54
C THR A 373 -7.13 -22.95 9.75
N ARG A 374 -6.42 -22.77 10.86
CA ARG A 374 -6.68 -23.48 12.13
C ARG A 374 -8.08 -23.20 12.66
N GLN A 375 -8.46 -21.92 12.66
CA GLN A 375 -9.79 -21.51 13.10
C GLN A 375 -10.90 -22.19 12.28
N MET A 376 -10.78 -22.23 10.95
CA MET A 376 -11.77 -22.90 10.10
C MET A 376 -11.90 -24.40 10.41
N ILE A 377 -10.79 -25.07 10.73
CA ILE A 377 -10.83 -26.49 11.14
C ILE A 377 -11.50 -26.66 12.50
N ILE A 378 -11.18 -25.82 13.49
CA ILE A 378 -11.78 -25.88 14.82
C ILE A 378 -13.28 -25.57 14.76
N GLU A 379 -13.70 -24.58 13.97
CA GLU A 379 -15.11 -24.27 13.72
C GLU A 379 -15.83 -25.44 13.03
N ALA A 380 -15.16 -26.13 12.10
CA ALA A 380 -15.68 -27.33 11.46
C ALA A 380 -15.86 -28.49 12.47
N GLU A 381 -14.95 -28.67 13.42
CA GLU A 381 -15.07 -29.68 14.47
C GLU A 381 -16.30 -29.45 15.36
N GLN A 382 -16.58 -28.18 15.66
CA GLN A 382 -17.72 -27.76 16.48
C GLN A 382 -19.05 -27.80 15.72
N ASN A 383 -19.01 -27.91 14.39
CA ASN A 383 -20.19 -27.97 13.55
C ASN A 383 -20.77 -29.40 13.47
N TYR A 384 -21.38 -29.85 14.56
CA TYR A 384 -21.99 -31.18 14.65
C TYR A 384 -23.07 -31.43 13.59
N ALA A 385 -23.78 -30.39 13.15
CA ALA A 385 -24.79 -30.50 12.09
C ALA A 385 -24.17 -30.84 10.72
N ALA A 386 -22.93 -30.41 10.47
CA ALA A 386 -22.18 -30.75 9.26
C ALA A 386 -21.35 -32.05 9.39
N GLY A 387 -21.37 -32.72 10.56
CA GLY A 387 -20.60 -33.93 10.83
C GLY A 387 -19.40 -33.77 11.77
N GLY A 388 -19.22 -32.59 12.38
CA GLY A 388 -18.22 -32.31 13.41
C GLY A 388 -16.80 -32.73 13.01
N THR A 389 -16.15 -33.56 13.82
CA THR A 389 -14.77 -34.03 13.57
C THR A 389 -14.59 -34.71 12.21
N ALA A 390 -15.57 -35.47 11.71
CA ALA A 390 -15.46 -36.12 10.41
C ALA A 390 -15.39 -35.09 9.27
N TYR A 391 -16.23 -34.05 9.35
CA TYR A 391 -16.22 -32.92 8.42
C TYR A 391 -14.92 -32.11 8.52
N ALA A 392 -14.45 -31.81 9.73
CA ALA A 392 -13.17 -31.11 9.92
C ALA A 392 -11.98 -31.85 9.30
N ARG A 393 -11.93 -33.19 9.42
CA ARG A 393 -10.90 -34.02 8.77
C ARG A 393 -11.00 -33.98 7.25
N GLN A 394 -12.21 -34.03 6.68
CA GLN A 394 -12.41 -33.87 5.24
C GLN A 394 -11.96 -32.47 4.76
N LEU A 395 -12.30 -31.43 5.50
CA LEU A 395 -11.91 -30.06 5.19
C LEU A 395 -10.38 -29.86 5.26
N ALA A 396 -9.73 -30.40 6.29
CA ALA A 396 -8.28 -30.36 6.43
C ALA A 396 -7.57 -31.10 5.27
N ALA A 397 -8.11 -32.24 4.83
CA ALA A 397 -7.60 -32.95 3.66
C ALA A 397 -7.76 -32.13 2.37
N ALA A 398 -8.91 -31.48 2.18
CA ALA A 398 -9.15 -30.58 1.04
C ALA A 398 -8.19 -29.39 1.04
N PHE A 399 -7.94 -28.76 2.18
CA PHE A 399 -6.93 -27.68 2.31
C PHE A 399 -5.53 -28.16 1.96
N LEU A 400 -5.12 -29.33 2.45
CA LEU A 400 -3.79 -29.88 2.16
C LEU A 400 -3.62 -30.20 0.66
N GLN A 401 -4.66 -30.75 0.02
CA GLN A 401 -4.69 -30.97 -1.42
C GLN A 401 -4.59 -29.64 -2.19
N GLN A 402 -5.39 -28.65 -1.80
CA GLN A 402 -5.38 -27.32 -2.41
C GLN A 402 -4.01 -26.64 -2.26
N TYR A 403 -3.37 -26.77 -1.09
CA TYR A 403 -2.02 -26.26 -0.84
C TYR A 403 -1.00 -26.91 -1.76
N ALA A 404 -1.01 -28.24 -1.87
CA ALA A 404 -0.09 -28.96 -2.74
C ALA A 404 -0.24 -28.56 -4.21
N GLN A 405 -1.48 -28.44 -4.69
CA GLN A 405 -1.77 -28.01 -6.05
C GLN A 405 -1.28 -26.57 -6.31
N LEU A 406 -1.70 -25.62 -5.47
CA LEU A 406 -1.41 -24.21 -5.67
C LEU A 406 0.06 -23.87 -5.44
N SER A 407 0.75 -24.54 -4.52
CA SER A 407 2.13 -24.19 -4.17
C SER A 407 3.08 -24.20 -5.38
N SER A 408 2.94 -25.21 -6.24
CA SER A 408 3.72 -25.33 -7.48
C SER A 408 3.34 -24.28 -8.54
N GLN A 409 2.07 -23.87 -8.58
CA GLN A 409 1.55 -22.91 -9.56
C GLN A 409 1.89 -21.47 -9.16
N LEU A 410 1.86 -21.18 -7.87
CA LEU A 410 2.15 -19.89 -7.26
C LEU A 410 3.65 -19.77 -7.02
N SER A 411 4.41 -19.52 -8.10
CA SER A 411 5.87 -19.39 -8.04
C SER A 411 6.35 -17.98 -8.35
N VAL A 412 7.56 -17.68 -7.88
CA VAL A 412 8.34 -16.51 -8.28
C VAL A 412 9.74 -16.95 -8.71
N SER A 413 10.46 -16.08 -9.40
CA SER A 413 11.83 -16.38 -9.81
C SER A 413 12.73 -15.17 -9.72
N TYR A 414 14.02 -15.40 -9.50
CA TYR A 414 15.06 -14.39 -9.58
C TYR A 414 16.29 -14.94 -10.29
N ILE A 415 17.21 -14.05 -10.67
CA ILE A 415 18.51 -14.41 -11.25
C ILE A 415 19.56 -14.26 -10.16
N ASN A 416 20.28 -15.33 -9.84
CA ASN A 416 21.35 -15.27 -8.85
C ASN A 416 22.58 -14.54 -9.40
N SER A 417 23.57 -14.30 -8.55
CA SER A 417 24.80 -13.57 -8.86
C SER A 417 25.68 -14.29 -9.88
N ALA A 418 25.48 -15.61 -10.07
CA ALA A 418 26.11 -16.40 -11.12
C ALA A 418 25.34 -16.36 -12.47
N GLY A 419 24.21 -15.67 -12.55
CA GLY A 419 23.39 -15.56 -13.76
C GLY A 419 22.36 -16.69 -13.95
N SER A 420 22.27 -17.64 -13.02
CA SER A 420 21.31 -18.74 -13.07
C SER A 420 19.93 -18.30 -12.59
N ARG A 421 18.89 -18.75 -13.29
CA ARG A 421 17.50 -18.53 -12.87
C ARG A 421 17.12 -19.51 -11.78
N ILE A 422 16.69 -18.99 -10.63
CA ILE A 422 16.16 -19.76 -9.50
C ILE A 422 14.64 -19.60 -9.47
N MET A 423 13.93 -20.73 -9.42
CA MET A 423 12.47 -20.79 -9.27
C MET A 423 12.15 -21.15 -7.82
N LEU A 424 11.26 -20.38 -7.20
CA LEU A 424 10.76 -20.62 -5.84
C LEU A 424 9.24 -20.84 -5.91
N SER A 425 8.78 -21.98 -5.43
CA SER A 425 7.36 -22.23 -5.16
C SER A 425 6.87 -21.42 -3.98
N PHE A 426 5.56 -21.40 -3.76
CA PHE A 426 4.97 -20.78 -2.57
C PHE A 426 5.56 -21.36 -1.27
N ASP A 427 5.70 -22.68 -1.20
CA ASP A 427 6.24 -23.37 -0.03
C ASP A 427 7.74 -23.07 0.17
N ASP A 428 8.52 -22.93 -0.91
CA ASP A 428 9.92 -22.51 -0.81
C ASP A 428 10.03 -21.12 -0.16
N VAL A 429 9.19 -20.18 -0.59
CA VAL A 429 9.17 -18.83 -0.01
C VAL A 429 8.72 -18.86 1.45
N ARG A 430 7.71 -19.68 1.79
CA ARG A 430 7.28 -19.87 3.18
C ARG A 430 8.41 -20.43 4.04
N GLN A 431 9.16 -21.41 3.55
CA GLN A 431 10.30 -22.01 4.26
C GLN A 431 11.43 -21.02 4.50
N ARG A 432 11.62 -20.09 3.57
CA ARG A 432 12.66 -19.04 3.66
C ARG A 432 12.16 -17.74 4.30
N LEU A 433 10.90 -17.69 4.77
CA LEU A 433 10.21 -16.46 5.16
C LEU A 433 11.01 -15.59 6.16
N PHE A 434 11.64 -16.23 7.13
CA PHE A 434 12.40 -15.57 8.20
C PHE A 434 13.91 -15.52 7.95
N THR A 435 14.39 -16.10 6.86
CA THR A 435 15.79 -15.99 6.41
C THR A 435 15.96 -14.93 5.32
N MET A 436 14.88 -14.54 4.64
CA MET A 436 14.91 -13.45 3.66
C MET A 436 15.38 -12.12 4.28
N SER A 437 16.47 -11.56 3.75
CA SER A 437 17.00 -10.27 4.21
C SER A 437 16.21 -9.09 3.67
N PHE A 438 15.97 -8.12 4.56
CA PHE A 438 15.39 -6.83 4.23
C PHE A 438 16.44 -5.78 3.85
N ASP A 439 17.71 -6.01 4.19
CA ASP A 439 18.80 -5.03 4.03
C ASP A 439 19.14 -4.85 2.54
N PRO A 440 19.21 -3.59 2.05
CA PRO A 440 19.38 -3.31 0.63
C PRO A 440 20.79 -3.61 0.08
N TYR A 441 21.79 -3.72 0.94
CA TYR A 441 23.17 -4.00 0.58
C TYR A 441 23.46 -5.49 0.44
N HIS A 442 22.60 -6.37 0.96
CA HIS A 442 22.75 -7.80 0.75
C HIS A 442 22.49 -8.20 -0.70
N SER A 443 23.29 -9.17 -1.17
CA SER A 443 23.13 -9.85 -2.44
C SER A 443 21.78 -10.54 -2.60
N ILE A 444 21.39 -10.80 -3.84
CA ILE A 444 20.07 -11.35 -4.18
C ILE A 444 19.80 -12.70 -3.51
N GLU A 445 20.84 -13.51 -3.28
CA GLU A 445 20.78 -14.78 -2.54
C GLU A 445 20.26 -14.57 -1.12
N PHE A 446 20.87 -13.65 -0.37
CA PHE A 446 20.43 -13.32 0.99
C PHE A 446 19.07 -12.61 0.99
N ARG A 447 18.76 -11.79 -0.03
CA ARG A 447 17.41 -11.20 -0.18
C ARG A 447 16.32 -12.26 -0.38
N TRP A 448 16.66 -13.46 -0.84
CA TRP A 448 15.76 -14.60 -1.01
C TRP A 448 16.01 -15.78 -0.05
N GLY A 449 16.83 -15.58 0.99
CA GLY A 449 17.05 -16.59 2.02
C GLY A 449 17.69 -17.88 1.48
N ALA A 450 18.53 -17.76 0.46
CA ALA A 450 19.28 -18.87 -0.13
C ALA A 450 20.14 -19.61 0.90
N HIS A 451 20.40 -20.89 0.64
CA HIS A 451 21.27 -21.74 1.45
C HIS A 451 22.04 -22.73 0.56
N GLY A 452 23.03 -23.41 1.13
CA GLY A 452 23.83 -24.42 0.42
C GLY A 452 24.54 -23.87 -0.83
N GLU A 453 24.51 -24.64 -1.92
CA GLU A 453 25.13 -24.28 -3.20
C GLU A 453 24.56 -22.99 -3.80
N GLU A 454 23.26 -22.73 -3.63
CA GLU A 454 22.63 -21.49 -4.10
C GLU A 454 23.27 -20.26 -3.45
N LEU A 455 23.46 -20.29 -2.13
CA LEU A 455 24.09 -19.21 -1.38
C LEU A 455 25.58 -19.02 -1.69
N SER A 456 26.26 -20.08 -2.13
CA SER A 456 27.69 -20.02 -2.48
C SER A 456 27.97 -19.06 -3.64
N THR A 457 26.96 -18.74 -4.45
CA THR A 457 27.05 -17.77 -5.54
C THR A 457 27.09 -16.31 -5.08
N SER A 458 26.77 -16.04 -3.81
CA SER A 458 26.75 -14.69 -3.25
C SER A 458 28.13 -14.03 -3.23
N PRO A 459 28.29 -12.81 -3.79
CA PRO A 459 29.55 -12.05 -3.75
C PRO A 459 29.74 -11.27 -2.44
N ASP A 460 28.85 -11.43 -1.45
CA ASP A 460 28.90 -10.64 -0.22
C ASP A 460 30.16 -10.94 0.61
N ASN A 461 30.81 -9.88 1.05
CA ASN A 461 32.01 -9.95 1.88
C ASN A 461 31.68 -10.28 3.34
N GLU A 462 32.73 -10.42 4.16
CA GLU A 462 32.60 -10.75 5.58
C GLU A 462 31.70 -9.76 6.35
N THR A 463 31.84 -8.46 6.09
CA THR A 463 31.03 -7.43 6.75
C THR A 463 29.53 -7.63 6.51
N LYS A 464 29.14 -7.84 5.25
CA LYS A 464 27.74 -8.11 4.89
C LYS A 464 27.24 -9.40 5.52
N ARG A 465 27.98 -10.49 5.41
CA ARG A 465 27.62 -11.78 6.01
C ARG A 465 27.42 -11.67 7.53
N ARG A 466 28.27 -10.88 8.21
CA ARG A 466 28.13 -10.58 9.64
C ARG A 466 26.83 -9.83 9.93
N PHE A 467 26.49 -8.80 9.16
CA PHE A 467 25.22 -8.07 9.33
C PHE A 467 24.01 -8.98 9.10
N TYR A 468 24.01 -9.79 8.04
CA TYR A 468 22.98 -10.80 7.82
C TYR A 468 22.80 -11.71 9.04
N GLN A 469 23.87 -12.19 9.66
CA GLN A 469 23.78 -13.03 10.86
C GLN A 469 23.18 -12.26 12.06
N LEU A 470 23.62 -11.03 12.29
CA LEU A 470 23.17 -10.21 13.43
C LEU A 470 21.71 -9.76 13.31
N GLU A 471 21.19 -9.60 12.09
CA GLU A 471 19.83 -9.16 11.80
C GLU A 471 18.74 -10.23 12.01
N TYR A 472 19.08 -11.45 12.44
CA TYR A 472 18.12 -12.56 12.48
C TYR A 472 16.89 -12.28 13.38
N ARG A 473 17.07 -11.62 14.51
CA ARG A 473 15.97 -11.27 15.42
C ARG A 473 15.03 -10.24 14.80
N LEU A 474 15.60 -9.24 14.11
CA LEU A 474 14.84 -8.27 13.33
C LEU A 474 14.06 -8.95 12.21
N ARG A 475 14.64 -9.97 11.55
CA ARG A 475 13.90 -10.78 10.58
C ARG A 475 12.77 -11.60 11.21
N ASN A 476 12.88 -12.02 12.46
CA ASN A 476 11.80 -12.74 13.15
C ASN A 476 10.64 -11.84 13.63
N GLN A 477 10.80 -10.51 13.54
CA GLN A 477 9.78 -9.58 14.01
C GLN A 477 8.60 -9.46 13.03
N LEU A 478 7.39 -9.48 13.59
CA LEU A 478 6.13 -9.21 12.86
C LEU A 478 5.69 -7.75 13.02
N GLU A 479 5.96 -7.17 14.18
CA GLU A 479 5.50 -5.83 14.53
C GLU A 479 6.39 -4.75 13.93
N ARG A 480 5.78 -3.84 13.17
CA ARG A 480 6.46 -2.62 12.73
C ARG A 480 6.47 -1.64 13.90
N VAL A 481 7.66 -1.23 14.31
CA VAL A 481 7.81 -0.29 15.41
C VAL A 481 8.44 0.99 14.92
N TYR A 482 7.68 2.08 14.95
CA TYR A 482 8.11 3.40 14.50
C TYR A 482 8.46 4.29 15.68
N ASN A 483 9.24 5.35 15.41
CA ASN A 483 9.62 6.36 16.40
C ASN A 483 10.36 5.79 17.63
N GLN A 484 11.10 4.70 17.45
CA GLN A 484 12.00 4.12 18.46
C GLN A 484 13.17 3.41 17.76
N PRO A 485 14.33 3.22 18.41
CA PRO A 485 15.44 2.54 17.77
C PRO A 485 15.12 1.07 17.46
N THR A 486 15.66 0.54 16.37
CA THR A 486 15.59 -0.88 16.00
C THR A 486 16.96 -1.53 16.10
N PRO A 487 17.48 -1.78 17.32
CA PRO A 487 18.80 -2.40 17.50
C PRO A 487 18.80 -3.85 17.03
N LEU A 488 19.99 -4.40 16.74
CA LEU A 488 20.15 -5.80 16.30
C LEU A 488 19.62 -6.84 17.30
N SER A 489 19.48 -6.49 18.57
CA SER A 489 18.90 -7.34 19.61
C SER A 489 17.37 -7.37 19.61
N MET A 490 16.71 -6.50 18.84
CA MET A 490 15.25 -6.41 18.80
C MET A 490 14.63 -7.59 18.05
N GLY A 491 13.49 -8.05 18.53
CA GLY A 491 12.72 -9.16 17.96
C GLY A 491 12.97 -10.48 18.69
N PRO A 492 12.12 -11.49 18.42
CA PRO A 492 12.20 -12.78 19.07
C PRO A 492 13.39 -13.60 18.56
N GLU A 493 13.92 -14.46 19.42
CA GLU A 493 15.03 -15.36 19.07
C GLU A 493 14.60 -16.42 18.06
N THR A 494 13.38 -16.90 18.18
CA THR A 494 12.78 -17.87 17.26
C THR A 494 11.71 -17.22 16.40
N PRO A 495 11.59 -17.64 15.13
CA PRO A 495 10.52 -17.15 14.27
C PRO A 495 9.15 -17.62 14.79
N PRO A 496 8.09 -16.81 14.65
CA PRO A 496 6.72 -17.24 14.86
C PRO A 496 6.31 -18.39 13.93
N GLU A 497 5.41 -19.25 14.41
CA GLU A 497 4.87 -20.35 13.62
C GLU A 497 3.97 -19.83 12.48
N THR A 498 4.20 -20.38 11.28
CA THR A 498 3.50 -20.07 10.01
C THR A 498 3.33 -21.29 9.11
N ASP A 499 3.70 -22.50 9.55
CA ASP A 499 3.64 -23.73 8.77
C ASP A 499 2.23 -24.36 8.75
N THR A 500 1.38 -23.79 7.90
CA THR A 500 0.02 -24.28 7.67
C THR A 500 0.00 -25.72 7.17
N ARG A 501 0.94 -26.09 6.28
CA ARG A 501 1.02 -27.42 5.69
C ARG A 501 1.41 -28.46 6.73
N GLY A 502 2.42 -28.17 7.54
CA GLY A 502 2.86 -29.01 8.66
C GLY A 502 1.75 -29.22 9.68
N TRP A 503 1.05 -28.15 10.06
CA TRP A 503 -0.07 -28.24 11.00
C TRP A 503 -1.23 -29.11 10.48
N LEU A 504 -1.66 -28.89 9.24
CA LEU A 504 -2.72 -29.71 8.61
C LEU A 504 -2.32 -31.20 8.54
N THR A 505 -1.06 -31.47 8.19
CA THR A 505 -0.52 -32.84 8.13
C THR A 505 -0.54 -33.50 9.51
N ALA A 506 -0.09 -32.79 10.55
CA ALA A 506 -0.09 -33.28 11.92
C ALA A 506 -1.51 -33.55 12.43
N TYR A 507 -2.46 -32.65 12.15
CA TYR A 507 -3.87 -32.79 12.50
C TYR A 507 -4.49 -34.05 11.85
N LEU A 508 -4.26 -34.26 10.55
CA LEU A 508 -4.77 -35.45 9.85
C LEU A 508 -4.16 -36.75 10.38
N GLN A 509 -2.90 -36.73 10.81
CA GLN A 509 -2.20 -37.86 11.42
C GLN A 509 -2.61 -38.11 12.88
N GLY A 510 -3.49 -37.28 13.47
CA GLY A 510 -3.88 -37.40 14.88
C GLY A 510 -2.75 -37.06 15.86
N ARG A 511 -1.71 -36.35 15.40
CA ARG A 511 -0.66 -35.85 16.29
C ARG A 511 -1.20 -34.66 17.09
N PRO A 512 -0.71 -34.43 18.32
CA PRO A 512 -1.06 -33.24 19.06
C PRO A 512 -0.73 -31.99 18.24
N VAL A 513 -1.72 -31.14 18.03
CA VAL A 513 -1.57 -29.84 17.38
C VAL A 513 -2.00 -28.75 18.34
N ASP A 514 -1.42 -27.55 18.19
CA ASP A 514 -1.90 -26.39 18.94
C ASP A 514 -3.37 -26.14 18.55
N ALA A 515 -4.27 -26.23 19.52
CA ALA A 515 -5.70 -25.91 19.40
C ALA A 515 -6.01 -24.51 19.94
N THR A 516 -5.01 -23.80 20.48
CA THR A 516 -5.17 -22.44 21.00
C THR A 516 -5.37 -21.49 19.84
N ILE A 517 -6.60 -21.01 19.67
CA ILE A 517 -6.86 -19.88 18.79
C ILE A 517 -6.34 -18.65 19.51
N TYR A 518 -5.16 -18.17 19.11
CA TYR A 518 -4.80 -16.80 19.41
C TYR A 518 -5.77 -15.92 18.63
N ALA A 519 -6.55 -15.10 19.32
CA ALA A 519 -7.33 -14.07 18.66
C ALA A 519 -6.39 -13.31 17.73
N ILE A 520 -6.65 -13.38 16.42
CA ILE A 520 -5.85 -12.69 15.42
C ILE A 520 -5.93 -11.22 15.79
N ASN A 521 -4.80 -10.72 16.29
CA ASN A 521 -4.68 -9.47 17.00
C ASN A 521 -5.40 -9.48 18.37
N LYS A 522 -4.64 -9.63 19.47
CA LYS A 522 -4.76 -8.56 20.49
C LYS A 522 -4.54 -7.30 19.69
N GLU A 523 -5.63 -6.63 19.30
CA GLU A 523 -5.62 -5.47 18.41
C GLU A 523 -4.40 -4.62 18.74
N THR A 524 -3.37 -4.68 17.90
CA THR A 524 -2.20 -3.83 18.07
C THR A 524 -2.70 -2.44 17.72
N VAL A 525 -3.34 -1.77 18.67
CA VAL A 525 -3.60 -0.35 18.56
C VAL A 525 -2.22 0.28 18.55
N ALA A 526 -1.88 0.96 17.45
CA ALA A 526 -0.58 1.58 17.30
C ALA A 526 -0.22 2.33 18.61
N PRO A 527 0.88 1.96 19.28
CA PRO A 527 1.19 2.47 20.60
C PRO A 527 1.32 3.99 20.54
N LEU A 528 0.79 4.68 21.54
CA LEU A 528 1.02 6.10 21.68
C LEU A 528 2.50 6.32 22.05
N ALA A 529 3.20 7.24 21.38
CA ALA A 529 4.57 7.61 21.75
C ALA A 529 4.67 7.91 23.25
N ILE A 530 5.55 7.23 23.98
CA ILE A 530 5.72 7.40 25.43
C ILE A 530 6.37 8.77 25.69
N GLU A 531 5.79 9.58 26.58
CA GLU A 531 6.47 10.77 27.10
C GLU A 531 7.68 10.28 27.89
N GLN A 532 8.89 10.61 27.43
CA GLN A 532 10.02 10.61 28.34
C GLN A 532 9.72 11.68 29.40
N SER A 533 9.43 11.22 30.62
CA SER A 533 9.37 12.07 31.79
C SER A 533 10.67 12.87 31.84
N THR A 534 10.55 14.20 31.74
CA THR A 534 11.66 15.13 31.96
C THR A 534 12.10 15.02 33.42
N GLU A 535 12.97 14.06 33.72
CA GLU A 535 13.85 14.19 34.87
C GLU A 535 14.95 15.18 34.51
N LYS A 536 15.01 16.26 35.28
CA LYS A 536 16.06 17.27 35.23
C LYS A 536 17.41 16.59 35.43
N SER A 537 18.18 16.45 34.35
CA SER A 537 19.61 16.16 34.39
C SER A 537 20.35 17.29 33.69
N GLY A 538 21.35 17.83 34.37
CA GLY A 538 21.97 19.11 34.08
C GLY A 538 22.67 19.20 32.72
N SER A 539 22.65 20.43 32.21
CA SER A 539 23.53 21.02 31.20
C SER A 539 24.89 20.32 31.04
N ALA A 540 25.13 19.75 29.87
CA ALA A 540 26.46 19.64 29.28
C ALA A 540 26.35 19.90 27.77
N THR A 541 26.75 21.11 27.38
CA THR A 541 26.89 21.57 26.01
C THR A 541 27.97 20.76 25.30
N VAL A 542 27.62 20.00 24.26
CA VAL A 542 28.59 19.43 23.32
C VAL A 542 28.25 19.92 21.91
N THR A 543 29.11 20.82 21.44
CA THR A 543 29.11 21.43 20.11
C THR A 543 29.46 20.37 19.06
N LEU A 544 28.61 20.18 18.06
CA LEU A 544 28.91 19.39 16.85
C LEU A 544 29.68 20.27 15.85
N PRO A 545 30.82 19.83 15.28
CA PRO A 545 31.53 20.62 14.28
C PRO A 545 30.95 20.45 12.87
N GLU A 546 30.85 21.57 12.16
CA GLU A 546 30.45 21.69 10.75
C GLU A 546 31.33 20.85 9.81
N GLN A 547 30.69 20.02 8.97
CA GLN A 547 31.36 19.39 7.83
C GLN A 547 31.25 20.29 6.58
N LYS A 548 32.41 20.79 6.15
CA LYS A 548 32.66 21.44 4.86
C LYS A 548 32.32 20.52 3.69
N VAL A 549 31.48 21.00 2.79
CA VAL A 549 31.23 20.43 1.47
C VAL A 549 32.39 20.79 0.54
N ALA A 550 33.09 19.79 0.01
CA ALA A 550 34.06 19.96 -1.07
C ALA A 550 33.46 19.39 -2.37
N ALA A 551 33.32 20.27 -3.37
CA ALA A 551 32.89 19.95 -4.72
C ALA A 551 33.94 19.09 -5.44
N THR A 552 33.50 18.08 -6.18
CA THR A 552 34.37 17.43 -7.18
C THR A 552 33.64 17.28 -8.51
N THR A 553 34.35 17.72 -9.53
CA THR A 553 33.98 17.96 -10.92
C THR A 553 33.83 16.66 -11.72
N ALA A 554 32.83 16.59 -12.58
CA ALA A 554 32.63 15.52 -13.54
C ALA A 554 33.54 15.71 -14.78
N GLN A 555 34.19 14.64 -15.23
CA GLN A 555 34.82 14.55 -16.54
C GLN A 555 34.34 13.29 -17.28
N SER A 556 34.03 13.50 -18.56
CA SER A 556 33.49 12.57 -19.54
C SER A 556 34.58 11.79 -20.28
N ALA A 557 34.28 10.53 -20.65
CA ALA A 557 34.82 9.82 -21.82
C ALA A 557 33.88 8.62 -22.09
N ALA A 558 33.12 8.59 -23.19
CA ALA A 558 33.49 8.26 -24.57
C ALA A 558 33.64 6.73 -24.83
N SER A 559 32.84 6.30 -25.80
CA SER A 559 32.58 4.99 -26.40
C SER A 559 33.79 4.11 -26.78
N THR A 560 33.61 2.79 -26.76
CA THR A 560 34.14 1.90 -27.82
C THR A 560 33.27 0.64 -27.99
N GLN A 561 33.25 0.15 -29.22
CA GLN A 561 32.34 -0.82 -29.83
C GLN A 561 32.73 -2.29 -29.64
N ASN A 562 31.73 -3.15 -29.84
CA ASN A 562 31.69 -4.46 -30.52
C ASN A 562 32.81 -5.48 -30.29
N THR A 563 32.41 -6.68 -29.85
CA THR A 563 32.79 -7.92 -30.54
C THR A 563 31.75 -9.02 -30.30
N THR A 564 31.22 -9.52 -31.41
CA THR A 564 30.43 -10.74 -31.57
C THR A 564 31.32 -11.97 -31.51
N VAL A 565 30.94 -13.01 -30.75
CA VAL A 565 31.30 -14.41 -31.06
C VAL A 565 30.10 -15.30 -30.72
N ALA A 566 29.61 -15.99 -31.75
CA ALA A 566 28.66 -17.09 -31.67
C ALA A 566 29.41 -18.42 -31.46
N THR A 567 28.82 -19.38 -30.75
CA THR A 567 28.85 -20.82 -31.14
C THR A 567 27.97 -21.69 -30.21
N ASN A 568 27.00 -22.34 -30.86
CA ASN A 568 26.62 -23.76 -30.81
C ASN A 568 26.17 -24.48 -29.52
N ILE A 569 24.92 -24.97 -29.65
CA ILE A 569 24.21 -26.03 -28.93
C ILE A 569 24.75 -27.42 -29.35
N PRO A 570 24.66 -28.44 -28.48
CA PRO A 570 24.06 -29.70 -28.92
C PRO A 570 22.91 -30.19 -28.02
N LYS A 571 22.02 -30.95 -28.66
CA LYS A 571 20.80 -31.63 -28.17
C LYS A 571 21.09 -33.05 -27.64
N ASP A 572 20.08 -33.54 -26.93
CA ASP A 572 19.66 -34.94 -26.69
C ASP A 572 20.30 -35.73 -25.54
N SER A 573 19.44 -36.16 -24.59
CA SER A 573 19.10 -37.58 -24.43
C SER A 573 17.95 -37.79 -23.43
N SER A 574 16.91 -38.48 -23.89
CA SER A 574 15.81 -39.10 -23.14
C SER A 574 16.28 -40.29 -22.30
N PHE A 575 15.67 -40.52 -21.13
CA PHE A 575 15.63 -41.84 -20.48
C PHE A 575 14.28 -42.11 -19.81
N ASN A 576 13.65 -43.21 -20.24
CA ASN A 576 12.54 -43.91 -19.59
C ASN A 576 13.10 -44.93 -18.58
N GLY A 577 12.35 -45.23 -17.51
CA GLY A 577 12.58 -46.38 -16.64
C GLY A 577 11.60 -46.46 -15.48
N SER A 578 10.75 -47.47 -15.49
CA SER A 578 9.68 -47.81 -14.54
C SER A 578 10.12 -48.80 -13.44
N ASP A 579 9.24 -48.97 -12.44
CA ASP A 579 9.08 -50.05 -11.43
C ASP A 579 9.88 -49.90 -10.10
N ALA A 580 9.34 -50.01 -8.87
CA ALA A 580 8.02 -50.36 -8.31
C ALA A 580 7.92 -49.87 -6.81
N PRO A 581 6.97 -50.37 -5.98
CA PRO A 581 5.73 -49.73 -5.56
C PRO A 581 5.81 -49.06 -4.18
N GLY A 582 5.10 -47.95 -3.96
CA GLY A 582 5.09 -47.28 -2.65
C GLY A 582 3.83 -46.49 -2.38
N LEU A 583 3.07 -46.94 -1.37
CA LEU A 583 2.17 -46.23 -0.44
C LEU A 583 1.13 -45.19 -0.94
N TRP A 584 1.12 -44.81 -2.21
CA TRP A 584 0.28 -43.72 -2.73
C TRP A 584 -0.98 -44.21 -3.46
N SER A 585 -1.06 -45.49 -3.82
CA SER A 585 -2.22 -46.06 -4.52
C SER A 585 -3.45 -46.26 -3.62
N SER A 586 -3.30 -46.36 -2.29
CA SER A 586 -4.42 -46.53 -1.36
C SER A 586 -5.06 -45.21 -0.91
N LEU A 587 -4.41 -44.07 -1.14
CA LEU A 587 -4.94 -42.73 -0.83
C LEU A 587 -5.74 -42.12 -1.99
N LEU A 588 -5.55 -42.61 -3.22
CA LEU A 588 -6.24 -42.12 -4.42
C LEU A 588 -7.58 -42.85 -4.69
N ALA A 589 -7.72 -44.10 -4.23
CA ALA A 589 -8.92 -44.91 -4.47
C ALA A 589 -10.19 -44.40 -3.72
N SER A 590 -10.05 -43.51 -2.75
CA SER A 590 -11.17 -42.85 -2.06
C SER A 590 -11.41 -41.40 -2.51
N GLY A 591 -10.53 -40.84 -3.34
CA GLY A 591 -10.65 -39.48 -3.90
C GLY A 591 -11.46 -39.43 -5.21
N ASP A 592 -11.46 -40.51 -5.98
CA ASP A 592 -12.09 -40.54 -7.31
C ASP A 592 -13.63 -40.63 -7.27
N ASN A 593 -14.22 -40.95 -6.11
CA ASN A 593 -15.68 -40.94 -5.94
C ASN A 593 -16.25 -39.59 -5.46
N PHE A 594 -15.41 -38.58 -5.20
CA PHE A 594 -15.86 -37.23 -4.80
C PHE A 594 -15.63 -36.16 -5.88
N ALA A 595 -14.69 -36.39 -6.80
CA ALA A 595 -14.40 -35.45 -7.90
C ALA A 595 -15.53 -35.35 -8.96
N ALA A 596 -16.47 -36.31 -8.99
CA ALA A 596 -17.61 -36.28 -9.92
C ALA A 596 -18.84 -35.52 -9.38
N ALA A 597 -18.87 -35.11 -8.10
CA ALA A 597 -20.07 -34.54 -7.47
C ALA A 597 -20.09 -32.99 -7.38
N ILE A 598 -19.04 -32.29 -7.83
CA ILE A 598 -18.92 -30.82 -7.71
C ILE A 598 -19.37 -30.10 -9.00
N SER A 599 -20.34 -30.65 -9.74
CA SER A 599 -20.78 -30.05 -11.02
C SER A 599 -22.29 -29.92 -11.25
N SER A 600 -23.16 -30.06 -10.23
CA SER A 600 -24.60 -29.72 -10.39
C SER A 600 -25.30 -29.41 -9.04
N PRO A 601 -26.01 -28.26 -8.89
CA PRO A 601 -26.51 -27.81 -7.57
C PRO A 601 -27.81 -28.44 -7.05
N ASP A 602 -28.46 -29.37 -7.75
CA ASP A 602 -29.89 -29.69 -7.50
C ASP A 602 -30.22 -31.08 -6.91
N ASN A 603 -29.27 -31.87 -6.39
CA ASN A 603 -29.60 -33.19 -5.83
C ASN A 603 -29.14 -33.36 -4.37
N PHE A 604 -29.95 -32.87 -3.43
CA PHE A 604 -30.00 -33.40 -2.07
C PHE A 604 -31.42 -33.83 -1.72
N VAL A 605 -31.75 -35.09 -1.99
CA VAL A 605 -32.85 -35.80 -1.32
C VAL A 605 -32.23 -36.76 -0.31
N VAL A 606 -32.54 -36.54 0.97
CA VAL A 606 -32.09 -37.36 2.09
C VAL A 606 -32.83 -38.69 2.04
N ALA A 607 -32.13 -39.79 1.74
CA ALA A 607 -32.61 -41.12 2.08
C ALA A 607 -32.36 -41.34 3.58
N ARG A 608 -33.45 -41.42 4.36
CA ARG A 608 -33.41 -42.06 5.67
C ARG A 608 -33.34 -43.56 5.46
N ALA A 609 -32.54 -44.25 6.26
CA ALA A 609 -32.74 -45.67 6.49
C ALA A 609 -32.48 -45.96 7.98
N ASP A 610 -33.41 -46.73 8.51
CA ASP A 610 -33.43 -47.40 9.80
C ASP A 610 -32.17 -48.23 10.09
#